data_AF-A0A2E3U6L0-F1
#
_entry.id   AF-A0A2E3U6L0-F1
#
_cell.length_a   1.000
_cell.length_b   1.000
_cell.length_c   1.000
_cell.angle_alpha   90.00
_cell.angle_beta   90.00
_cell.angle_gamma   90.00
#
_symmetry.space_group_name_H-M   'P 1'
#
loop_
_entity.id
_entity.type
_entity.pdbx_description
1 polymer ?
#
loop_
_entity_poly.entity_id
_entity_poly.type
_entity_poly.pdbx_seq_one_letter_code
_entity_poly.pdbx_strand_id
1 'polypeptide(L)'
;MTTPPPDGLIVVAKADCPTCRLIEPLLTELADAGPLQVFVQDDSDYASTLPGTHYDDTLEHSWRLDTEFVPTLIRMEQGREVSRTYGWDKAEWRTISGLSGLGEALPVMRPGCGSKTLEPGIAERLELAFGDVRLSAREIDVSAEDDAIEACYARGWSDGLPVVPPTPVRVLRMLKGTSRDPQEVIGLMPPDLVSCTVEKVAINAVMAGCKPEYMPVLLAALEATLEDDFGLHGLICTTMFGSPMIMVNGPIAKAIGMNSGNNALGQGNRANATIGRALQLIIRNVGGGRPGEIDRATLGNPGKYSFCFAEAEDSEWLPLAQERGIAAGRSAVTVFPGEGVQGIIDQKSRDPDSLARSIAESLRAVDNVKLAMAGDAVLVVSPEHARIFIEAGWSKQQLRETLEQLLMAPGEKLIAGAGGMAEGIPEKFKGKQIPKFRPGGLLIVRAGGTAGLFSAIIAGWAASGPVGSSPVTREIT
;
A
#
# COMPACT_ATOMS: atom_id res chain seq x y z
N MET A 1 23.84 25.63 -1.71
CA MET A 1 23.29 26.94 -2.14
C MET A 1 24.07 27.36 -3.37
N THR A 2 23.54 26.99 -4.53
CA THR A 2 24.08 27.32 -5.86
C THR A 2 23.85 28.81 -6.13
N THR A 3 24.85 29.46 -6.73
CA THR A 3 24.76 30.85 -7.20
C THR A 3 23.51 31.01 -8.09
N PRO A 4 22.70 32.08 -7.94
CA PRO A 4 21.57 32.30 -8.84
C PRO A 4 22.07 32.33 -10.29
N PRO A 5 21.30 31.77 -11.25
CA PRO A 5 21.73 31.76 -12.65
C PRO A 5 21.95 33.21 -13.11
N PRO A 6 23.00 33.49 -13.90
CA PRO A 6 23.28 34.83 -14.35
C PRO A 6 22.17 35.35 -15.28
N ASP A 7 21.95 36.66 -15.26
CA ASP A 7 21.00 37.34 -16.14
C ASP A 7 21.37 37.13 -17.61
N GLY A 8 20.37 36.99 -18.47
CA GLY A 8 20.58 36.71 -19.89
C GLY A 8 19.61 35.68 -20.46
N LEU A 9 20.03 35.00 -21.51
CA LEU A 9 19.31 33.89 -22.11
C LEU A 9 19.93 32.55 -21.68
N ILE A 10 19.06 31.57 -21.44
CA ILE A 10 19.46 30.17 -21.29
C ILE A 10 18.72 29.38 -22.36
N VAL A 11 19.43 28.52 -23.10
CA VAL A 11 18.82 27.52 -23.97
C VAL A 11 19.12 26.14 -23.40
N VAL A 12 18.08 25.33 -23.21
CA VAL A 12 18.25 23.90 -22.92
C VAL A 12 17.90 23.12 -24.19
N ALA A 13 18.82 22.26 -24.61
CA ALA A 13 18.73 21.52 -25.87
C ALA A 13 19.17 20.07 -25.72
N LYS A 14 18.77 19.24 -26.68
CA LYS A 14 19.32 17.90 -26.85
C LYS A 14 19.52 17.60 -28.33
N ALA A 15 20.69 17.12 -28.69
CA ALA A 15 21.12 16.85 -30.05
C ALA A 15 20.27 15.81 -30.78
N ASP A 16 19.67 14.86 -30.06
CA ASP A 16 18.76 13.86 -30.63
C ASP A 16 17.42 14.46 -31.10
N CYS A 17 17.09 15.70 -30.71
CA CYS A 17 15.85 16.37 -31.04
C CYS A 17 15.97 17.09 -32.39
N PRO A 18 15.13 16.77 -33.39
CA PRO A 18 15.17 17.43 -34.70
C PRO A 18 14.95 18.95 -34.61
N THR A 19 14.12 19.40 -33.67
CA THR A 19 13.85 20.83 -33.44
C THR A 19 15.05 21.52 -32.79
N CYS A 20 15.81 20.85 -31.92
CA CYS A 20 17.07 21.39 -31.39
C CYS A 20 18.11 21.53 -32.51
N ARG A 21 18.25 20.54 -33.39
CA ARG A 21 19.15 20.62 -34.56
C ARG A 21 18.76 21.76 -35.51
N LEU A 22 17.46 22.01 -35.66
CA LEU A 22 16.94 23.11 -36.47
C LEU A 22 17.36 24.49 -35.93
N ILE A 23 17.35 24.67 -34.61
CA ILE A 23 17.67 25.96 -33.97
C ILE A 23 19.16 26.12 -33.63
N GLU A 24 19.96 25.05 -33.72
CA GLU A 24 21.40 25.07 -33.40
C GLU A 24 22.17 26.24 -34.07
N PRO A 25 21.96 26.55 -35.36
CA PRO A 25 22.65 27.68 -35.99
C PRO A 25 22.26 29.04 -35.40
N LEU A 26 21.05 29.19 -34.86
CA LEU A 26 20.56 30.44 -34.28
C LEU A 26 21.23 30.80 -32.95
N LEU A 27 21.85 29.82 -32.29
CA LEU A 27 22.51 30.04 -31.00
C LEU A 27 23.67 31.03 -31.10
N THR A 28 24.33 31.11 -32.27
CA THR A 28 25.36 32.12 -32.53
C THR A 28 24.76 33.52 -32.56
N GLU A 29 23.62 33.70 -33.25
CA GLU A 29 22.91 35.00 -33.30
C GLU A 29 22.47 35.45 -31.90
N LEU A 30 22.03 34.51 -31.05
CA LEU A 30 21.65 34.78 -29.67
C LEU A 30 22.87 35.17 -28.81
N ALA A 31 24.00 34.48 -28.97
CA ALA A 31 25.23 34.76 -28.24
C ALA A 31 25.84 36.12 -28.61
N ASP A 32 25.73 36.52 -29.89
CA ASP A 32 26.20 37.82 -30.36
C ASP A 32 25.34 38.98 -29.82
N ALA A 33 24.06 38.73 -29.54
CA ALA A 33 23.12 39.73 -29.03
C ALA A 33 23.25 40.01 -27.53
N GLY A 34 23.85 39.10 -26.77
CA GLY A 34 24.02 39.26 -25.32
C GLY A 34 24.41 37.96 -24.61
N PRO A 35 24.47 37.97 -23.27
CA PRO A 35 24.83 36.78 -22.49
C PRO A 35 23.89 35.60 -22.79
N LEU A 36 24.48 34.49 -23.25
CA LEU A 36 23.79 33.24 -23.54
C LEU A 36 24.52 32.08 -22.84
N GLN A 37 23.74 31.23 -22.17
CA GLN A 37 24.16 29.90 -21.77
C GLN A 37 23.38 28.85 -22.55
N VAL A 38 24.03 27.75 -22.91
CA VAL A 38 23.41 26.61 -23.59
C VAL A 38 23.72 25.35 -22.80
N PHE A 39 22.70 24.67 -22.28
CA PHE A 39 22.84 23.38 -21.62
C PHE A 39 22.41 22.26 -22.57
N VAL A 40 23.31 21.31 -22.82
CA VAL A 40 23.07 20.19 -23.75
C VAL A 40 23.03 18.87 -23.00
N GLN A 41 21.94 18.10 -23.17
CA GLN A 41 21.62 16.94 -22.34
C GLN A 41 22.24 15.59 -22.80
N ASP A 42 22.77 15.50 -24.02
CA ASP A 42 23.06 14.21 -24.67
C ASP A 42 24.28 14.16 -25.57
N ASP A 43 24.81 15.29 -26.03
CA ASP A 43 25.93 15.35 -26.97
C ASP A 43 26.84 16.54 -26.67
N SER A 44 28.12 16.29 -26.36
CA SER A 44 29.09 17.33 -26.05
C SER A 44 29.47 18.20 -27.25
N ASP A 45 29.20 17.75 -28.48
CA ASP A 45 29.61 18.45 -29.70
C ASP A 45 28.60 19.52 -30.14
N TYR A 46 27.33 19.40 -29.72
CA TYR A 46 26.26 20.33 -30.07
C TYR A 46 26.57 21.74 -29.55
N ALA A 47 26.59 22.74 -30.45
CA ALA A 47 26.92 24.13 -30.13
C ALA A 47 28.24 24.33 -29.35
N SER A 48 29.17 23.37 -29.41
CA SER A 48 30.42 23.34 -28.63
C SER A 48 31.38 24.48 -28.92
N THR A 49 31.21 25.17 -30.05
CA THR A 49 32.01 26.34 -30.44
C THR A 49 31.64 27.61 -29.69
N LEU A 50 30.46 27.66 -29.04
CA LEU A 50 30.01 28.82 -28.29
C LEU A 50 30.58 28.79 -26.86
N PRO A 51 31.22 29.88 -26.37
CA PRO A 51 31.84 29.92 -25.04
C PRO A 51 30.88 29.64 -23.87
N GLY A 52 29.57 29.87 -24.05
CA GLY A 52 28.54 29.65 -23.05
C GLY A 52 27.87 28.28 -23.11
N THR A 53 28.38 27.34 -23.93
CA THR A 53 27.82 25.99 -24.04
C THR A 53 28.41 25.05 -22.99
N HIS A 54 27.53 24.33 -22.31
CA HIS A 54 27.83 23.38 -21.27
C HIS A 54 27.20 22.03 -21.61
N TYR A 55 28.02 20.98 -21.66
CA TYR A 55 27.52 19.62 -21.70
C TYR A 55 27.03 19.24 -20.30
N ASP A 56 25.71 19.08 -20.15
CA ASP A 56 25.02 18.80 -18.90
C ASP A 56 24.89 17.29 -18.70
N ASP A 57 26.04 16.61 -18.57
CA ASP A 57 26.15 15.15 -18.47
C ASP A 57 25.41 14.55 -17.26
N THR A 58 25.39 15.29 -16.15
CA THR A 58 24.63 14.96 -14.93
C THR A 58 23.16 15.33 -14.99
N LEU A 59 22.75 16.13 -15.99
CA LEU A 59 21.44 16.76 -16.12
C LEU A 59 21.06 17.70 -14.96
N GLU A 60 21.99 18.06 -14.07
CA GLU A 60 21.71 18.88 -12.89
C GLU A 60 21.16 20.25 -13.29
N HIS A 61 21.76 20.90 -14.29
CA HIS A 61 21.34 22.24 -14.70
C HIS A 61 19.94 22.20 -15.32
N SER A 62 19.72 21.28 -16.26
CA SER A 62 18.42 21.07 -16.90
C SER A 62 17.32 20.75 -15.88
N TRP A 63 17.65 19.97 -14.85
CA TRP A 63 16.73 19.59 -13.79
C TRP A 63 16.41 20.76 -12.84
N ARG A 64 17.42 21.53 -12.42
CA ARG A 64 17.23 22.72 -11.57
C ARG A 64 16.44 23.83 -12.27
N LEU A 65 16.49 23.87 -13.60
CA LEU A 65 15.69 24.78 -14.44
C LEU A 65 14.25 24.28 -14.65
N ASP A 66 13.89 23.11 -14.11
CA ASP A 66 12.57 22.48 -14.30
C ASP A 66 12.22 22.36 -15.80
N THR A 67 13.18 21.87 -16.59
CA THR A 67 13.03 21.78 -18.04
C THR A 67 12.21 20.55 -18.42
N GLU A 68 11.00 20.77 -18.93
CA GLU A 68 10.12 19.69 -19.39
C GLU A 68 10.30 19.36 -20.88
N PHE A 69 10.65 20.37 -21.68
CA PHE A 69 10.73 20.27 -23.14
C PHE A 69 12.06 20.84 -23.67
N VAL A 70 12.44 20.39 -24.86
CA VAL A 70 13.62 20.88 -25.57
C VAL A 70 13.31 21.04 -27.08
N PRO A 71 13.75 22.13 -27.74
CA PRO A 71 14.50 23.23 -27.15
C PRO A 71 13.60 24.12 -26.29
N THR A 72 14.16 24.65 -25.20
CA THR A 72 13.51 25.66 -24.36
C THR A 72 14.45 26.85 -24.22
N LEU A 73 13.95 28.03 -24.61
CA LEU A 73 14.62 29.32 -24.40
C LEU A 73 14.04 29.96 -23.14
N ILE A 74 14.89 30.39 -22.21
CA ILE A 74 14.53 31.00 -20.93
C ILE A 74 15.18 32.39 -20.85
N ARG A 75 14.42 33.38 -20.40
CA ARG A 75 14.93 34.70 -20.03
C ARG A 75 15.09 34.77 -18.52
N MET A 76 16.31 35.11 -18.08
CA MET A 76 16.65 35.36 -16.68
C MET A 76 16.87 36.85 -16.44
N GLU A 77 16.23 37.39 -15.41
CA GLU A 77 16.42 38.76 -14.93
C GLU A 77 16.50 38.77 -13.40
N GLN A 78 17.51 39.45 -12.85
CA GLN A 78 17.79 39.51 -11.41
C GLN A 78 17.84 38.12 -10.76
N GLY A 79 18.43 37.14 -11.47
CA GLY A 79 18.55 35.76 -11.02
C GLY A 79 17.23 34.98 -10.96
N ARG A 80 16.15 35.48 -11.58
CA ARG A 80 14.85 34.80 -11.67
C ARG A 80 14.44 34.62 -13.13
N GLU A 81 13.76 33.51 -13.38
CA GLU A 81 13.10 33.33 -14.65
C GLU A 81 11.91 34.28 -14.80
N VAL A 82 11.83 34.96 -15.94
CA VAL A 82 10.70 35.85 -16.28
C VAL A 82 9.85 35.33 -17.43
N SER A 83 10.42 34.52 -18.34
CA SER A 83 9.68 33.86 -19.41
C SER A 83 10.44 32.67 -19.99
N ARG A 84 9.71 31.70 -20.53
CA ARG A 84 10.26 30.53 -21.25
C ARG A 84 9.44 30.13 -22.47
N THR A 85 10.03 29.35 -23.37
CA THR A 85 9.35 28.71 -24.52
C THR A 85 9.22 27.19 -24.36
N TYR A 86 8.37 26.60 -25.21
CA TYR A 86 8.14 25.16 -25.30
C TYR A 86 8.32 24.67 -26.74
N GLY A 87 9.52 24.22 -27.07
CA GLY A 87 9.90 23.96 -28.46
C GLY A 87 10.24 25.24 -29.21
N TRP A 88 10.07 25.21 -30.53
CA TRP A 88 10.32 26.37 -31.40
C TRP A 88 9.01 27.01 -31.83
N ASP A 89 8.77 28.23 -31.41
CA ASP A 89 7.83 29.16 -32.02
C ASP A 89 8.56 30.45 -32.35
N LYS A 90 8.50 30.87 -33.62
CA LYS A 90 9.26 32.01 -34.12
C LYS A 90 8.87 33.31 -33.40
N ALA A 91 7.58 33.54 -33.16
CA ALA A 91 7.12 34.77 -32.53
C ALA A 91 7.53 34.82 -31.04
N GLU A 92 7.39 33.70 -30.33
CA GLU A 92 7.81 33.58 -28.94
C GLU A 92 9.32 33.75 -28.78
N TRP A 93 10.12 33.04 -29.58
CA TRP A 93 11.58 33.15 -29.51
C TRP A 93 12.07 34.56 -29.82
N ARG A 94 11.46 35.26 -30.80
CA ARG A 94 11.77 36.67 -31.09
C ARG A 94 11.40 37.59 -29.95
N THR A 95 10.25 37.36 -29.32
CA THR A 95 9.78 38.15 -28.18
C THR A 95 10.69 37.98 -26.98
N ILE A 96 11.02 36.73 -26.62
CA ILE A 96 11.85 36.41 -25.48
C ILE A 96 13.30 36.85 -25.72
N SER A 97 13.87 36.63 -26.91
CA SER A 97 15.25 37.03 -27.23
C SER A 97 15.43 38.54 -27.45
N GLY A 98 14.38 39.25 -27.87
CA GLY A 98 14.45 40.64 -28.31
C GLY A 98 14.95 40.82 -29.75
N LEU A 99 15.16 39.73 -30.50
CA LEU A 99 15.70 39.75 -31.85
C LEU A 99 14.59 39.58 -32.90
N SER A 100 14.14 40.67 -33.52
CA SER A 100 13.02 40.64 -34.48
C SER A 100 13.28 39.84 -35.75
N GLY A 101 14.54 39.65 -36.14
CA GLY A 101 14.95 38.89 -37.33
C GLY A 101 15.25 37.40 -37.09
N LEU A 102 15.24 36.94 -35.83
CA LEU A 102 15.71 35.59 -35.48
C LEU A 102 14.95 34.50 -36.24
N GLY A 103 15.66 33.57 -36.88
CA GLY A 103 15.06 32.42 -37.56
C GLY A 103 14.16 32.77 -38.75
N GLU A 104 14.44 33.83 -39.49
CA GLU A 104 13.64 34.27 -40.66
C GLU A 104 13.38 33.12 -41.65
N ALA A 105 14.42 32.34 -41.96
CA ALA A 105 14.36 31.19 -42.88
C ALA A 105 13.75 29.92 -42.27
N LEU A 106 13.48 29.88 -40.95
CA LEU A 106 12.90 28.71 -40.29
C LEU A 106 11.37 28.69 -40.40
N PRO A 107 10.72 27.52 -40.24
CA PRO A 107 9.27 27.43 -40.11
C PRO A 107 8.73 28.29 -38.96
N VAL A 108 7.44 28.62 -39.01
CA VAL A 108 6.77 29.41 -37.96
C VAL A 108 6.84 28.69 -36.61
N MET A 109 6.57 27.38 -36.58
CA MET A 109 6.54 26.61 -35.35
C MET A 109 6.98 25.16 -35.60
N ARG A 110 7.66 24.55 -34.63
CA ARG A 110 7.99 23.13 -34.57
C ARG A 110 7.90 22.65 -33.12
N PRO A 111 7.19 21.53 -32.85
CA PRO A 111 7.12 21.00 -31.50
C PRO A 111 8.50 20.54 -31.02
N GLY A 112 8.76 20.70 -29.73
CA GLY A 112 9.94 20.14 -29.07
C GLY A 112 9.81 18.63 -28.78
N CYS A 113 10.86 18.06 -28.21
CA CYS A 113 10.85 16.75 -27.58
C CYS A 113 10.79 16.89 -26.05
N GLY A 114 10.46 15.81 -25.34
CA GLY A 114 10.61 15.76 -23.89
C GLY A 114 12.08 15.84 -23.47
N SER A 115 12.34 16.57 -22.39
CA SER A 115 13.64 16.64 -21.75
C SER A 115 14.08 15.27 -21.23
N LYS A 116 15.39 14.99 -21.26
CA LYS A 116 15.96 13.76 -20.67
C LYS A 116 15.74 13.67 -19.16
N THR A 117 15.55 14.81 -18.48
CA THR A 117 15.24 14.87 -17.04
C THR A 117 13.94 14.15 -16.69
N LEU A 118 13.01 14.02 -17.65
CA LEU A 118 11.71 13.36 -17.46
C LEU A 118 11.71 11.88 -17.87
N GLU A 119 12.83 11.35 -18.34
CA GLU A 119 12.90 9.94 -18.74
C GLU A 119 12.68 9.01 -17.53
N PRO A 120 11.97 7.88 -17.72
CA PRO A 120 11.71 6.93 -16.64
C PRO A 120 13.00 6.47 -15.95
N GLY A 121 13.12 6.75 -14.65
CA GLY A 121 14.27 6.38 -13.84
C GLY A 121 15.34 7.46 -13.76
N ILE A 122 15.38 8.41 -14.71
CA ILE A 122 16.27 9.57 -14.65
C ILE A 122 15.71 10.60 -13.67
N ALA A 123 14.42 10.94 -13.78
CA ALA A 123 13.77 11.88 -12.86
C ALA A 123 13.99 11.51 -11.38
N GLU A 124 13.85 10.23 -11.03
CA GLU A 124 14.08 9.78 -9.66
C GLU A 124 15.54 9.76 -9.25
N ARG A 125 16.46 9.46 -10.18
CA ARG A 125 17.90 9.57 -9.90
C ARG A 125 18.30 11.02 -9.64
N LEU A 126 17.76 11.96 -10.42
CA LEU A 126 18.00 13.38 -10.25
C LEU A 126 17.41 13.89 -8.94
N GLU A 127 16.20 13.48 -8.57
CA GLU A 127 15.60 13.81 -7.28
C GLU A 127 16.45 13.27 -6.11
N LEU A 128 16.95 12.04 -6.21
CA LEU A 128 17.84 11.46 -5.19
C LEU A 128 19.19 12.20 -5.12
N ALA A 129 19.72 12.64 -6.26
CA ALA A 129 21.02 13.31 -6.34
C ALA A 129 20.95 14.79 -5.91
N PHE A 130 19.90 15.50 -6.30
CA PHE A 130 19.84 16.97 -6.28
C PHE A 130 18.61 17.55 -5.59
N GLY A 131 17.58 16.73 -5.34
CA GLY A 131 16.35 17.12 -4.64
C GLY A 131 16.49 17.18 -3.14
N ASP A 132 15.36 17.26 -2.45
CA ASP A 132 15.30 17.43 -1.00
C ASP A 132 15.09 16.11 -0.25
N VAL A 133 14.59 15.07 -0.93
CA VAL A 133 14.35 13.76 -0.31
C VAL A 133 15.67 13.08 0.03
N ARG A 134 15.79 12.61 1.28
CA ARG A 134 16.95 11.83 1.76
C ARG A 134 16.47 10.49 2.30
N LEU A 135 17.10 9.43 1.79
CA LEU A 135 16.94 8.07 2.31
C LEU A 135 18.02 7.81 3.36
N SER A 136 17.63 7.21 4.48
CA SER A 136 18.51 6.93 5.63
C SER A 136 18.82 5.45 5.79
N ALA A 137 18.06 4.56 5.14
CA ALA A 137 18.34 3.14 5.17
C ALA A 137 19.69 2.84 4.50
N ARG A 138 20.44 1.92 5.09
CA ARG A 138 21.74 1.49 4.55
C ARG A 138 21.57 0.86 3.18
N GLU A 139 22.22 1.43 2.17
CA GLU A 139 22.34 0.83 0.85
C GLU A 139 23.28 -0.38 0.89
N ILE A 140 22.93 -1.41 0.14
CA ILE A 140 23.71 -2.63 0.02
C ILE A 140 24.14 -2.76 -1.43
N ASP A 141 25.45 -2.65 -1.66
CA ASP A 141 26.02 -2.91 -2.98
C ASP A 141 25.88 -4.39 -3.32
N VAL A 142 25.23 -4.64 -4.46
CA VAL A 142 25.12 -5.94 -5.10
C VAL A 142 25.79 -5.78 -6.46
N SER A 143 26.75 -6.65 -6.77
CA SER A 143 27.49 -6.53 -8.03
C SER A 143 26.54 -6.72 -9.22
N ALA A 144 26.89 -6.15 -10.38
CA ALA A 144 26.07 -6.31 -11.58
C ALA A 144 26.00 -7.78 -12.08
N GLU A 145 26.93 -8.63 -11.63
CA GLU A 145 26.98 -10.06 -11.95
C GLU A 145 26.11 -10.91 -11.00
N ASP A 146 25.76 -10.38 -9.83
CA ASP A 146 24.94 -11.07 -8.83
C ASP A 146 23.43 -10.88 -9.11
N ASP A 147 22.64 -11.92 -8.87
CA ASP A 147 21.19 -11.81 -8.89
C ASP A 147 20.69 -11.12 -7.61
N ALA A 148 20.11 -9.93 -7.77
CA ALA A 148 19.60 -9.13 -6.66
C ALA A 148 18.44 -9.80 -5.88
N ILE A 149 17.65 -10.68 -6.52
CA ILE A 149 16.62 -11.47 -5.85
C ILE A 149 17.27 -12.53 -4.96
N GLU A 150 18.28 -13.24 -5.48
CA GLU A 150 19.06 -14.22 -4.70
C GLU A 150 19.81 -13.55 -3.53
N ALA A 151 20.31 -12.33 -3.74
CA ALA A 151 20.90 -11.52 -2.67
C ALA A 151 19.90 -11.20 -1.54
N CYS A 152 18.61 -11.03 -1.85
CA CYS A 152 17.54 -10.84 -0.86
C CYS A 152 17.21 -12.14 -0.12
N TYR A 153 17.23 -13.30 -0.80
CA TYR A 153 17.07 -14.61 -0.16
C TYR A 153 18.23 -14.90 0.80
N ALA A 154 19.47 -14.71 0.36
CA ALA A 154 20.67 -14.97 1.16
C ALA A 154 20.74 -14.13 2.44
N ARG A 155 20.15 -12.93 2.43
CA ARG A 155 20.05 -12.04 3.60
C ARG A 155 18.83 -12.34 4.47
N GLY A 156 18.01 -13.30 4.05
CA GLY A 156 16.77 -13.66 4.69
C GLY A 156 15.85 -12.46 4.80
N TRP A 157 15.63 -11.71 3.71
CA TRP A 157 14.64 -10.62 3.66
C TRP A 157 13.29 -11.06 3.09
N SER A 158 13.28 -12.22 2.43
CA SER A 158 12.10 -12.83 1.82
C SER A 158 11.33 -13.71 2.82
N ASP A 159 10.02 -13.79 2.60
CA ASP A 159 9.08 -14.70 3.23
C ASP A 159 9.09 -16.12 2.60
N GLY A 160 9.99 -16.40 1.66
CA GLY A 160 10.04 -17.63 0.87
C GLY A 160 9.57 -17.44 -0.58
N LEU A 161 8.92 -16.32 -0.88
CA LEU A 161 8.60 -15.89 -2.25
C LEU A 161 9.62 -14.85 -2.74
N PRO A 162 9.86 -14.73 -4.06
CA PRO A 162 10.76 -13.70 -4.57
C PRO A 162 10.23 -12.31 -4.18
N VAL A 163 11.15 -11.42 -3.85
CA VAL A 163 10.86 -10.01 -3.54
C VAL A 163 11.38 -9.13 -4.67
N VAL A 164 10.76 -7.97 -4.84
CA VAL A 164 11.34 -6.94 -5.73
C VAL A 164 12.47 -6.24 -4.99
N PRO A 165 13.72 -6.23 -5.50
CA PRO A 165 14.82 -5.56 -4.81
C PRO A 165 14.51 -4.05 -4.62
N PRO A 166 14.55 -3.53 -3.38
CA PRO A 166 14.11 -2.18 -3.05
C PRO A 166 15.21 -1.15 -3.33
N THR A 167 15.51 -0.92 -4.61
CA THR A 167 16.51 0.10 -5.01
C THR A 167 16.07 1.51 -4.61
N PRO A 168 17.00 2.45 -4.39
CA PRO A 168 16.67 3.84 -4.03
C PRO A 168 15.62 4.48 -4.92
N VAL A 169 15.73 4.28 -6.25
CA VAL A 169 14.74 4.77 -7.24
C VAL A 169 13.34 4.19 -7.00
N ARG A 170 13.24 2.88 -6.72
CA ARG A 170 11.94 2.23 -6.46
C ARG A 170 11.34 2.69 -5.14
N VAL A 171 12.16 2.88 -4.11
CA VAL A 171 11.74 3.39 -2.81
C VAL A 171 11.24 4.83 -2.94
N LEU A 172 11.97 5.70 -3.65
CA LEU A 172 11.52 7.06 -3.91
C LEU A 172 10.18 7.10 -4.66
N ARG A 173 9.99 6.25 -5.67
CA ARG A 173 8.67 6.11 -6.34
C ARG A 173 7.58 5.67 -5.40
N MET A 174 7.86 4.73 -4.51
CA MET A 174 6.90 4.25 -3.51
C MET A 174 6.49 5.37 -2.56
N LEU A 175 7.46 6.19 -2.12
CA LEU A 175 7.23 7.33 -1.23
C LEU A 175 6.30 8.39 -1.83
N LYS A 176 6.25 8.53 -3.17
CA LYS A 176 5.25 9.40 -3.85
C LYS A 176 3.80 9.01 -3.57
N GLY A 177 3.55 7.82 -3.02
CA GLY A 177 2.24 7.34 -2.59
C GLY A 177 1.72 7.97 -1.29
N THR A 178 2.52 8.79 -0.62
CA THR A 178 2.16 9.48 0.62
C THR A 178 2.80 10.86 0.68
N SER A 179 2.19 11.78 1.44
CA SER A 179 2.76 13.09 1.75
C SER A 179 3.54 13.11 3.07
N ARG A 180 3.59 11.98 3.80
CA ARG A 180 4.30 11.87 5.07
C ARG A 180 5.82 11.91 4.87
N ASP A 181 6.52 12.47 5.86
CA ASP A 181 7.98 12.53 5.85
C ASP A 181 8.56 11.11 5.88
N PRO A 182 9.47 10.73 4.96
CA PRO A 182 10.14 9.43 4.97
C PRO A 182 10.81 9.08 6.31
N GLN A 183 11.25 10.08 7.09
CA GLN A 183 11.89 9.90 8.40
C GLN A 183 10.90 9.89 9.57
N GLU A 184 9.61 10.13 9.32
CA GLU A 184 8.59 10.01 10.35
C GLU A 184 8.53 8.58 10.90
N VAL A 185 8.67 8.45 12.22
CA VAL A 185 8.53 7.18 12.93
C VAL A 185 7.06 6.93 13.19
N ILE A 186 6.52 5.86 12.61
CA ILE A 186 5.13 5.44 12.77
C ILE A 186 4.94 4.79 14.15
N GLY A 187 5.93 4.03 14.61
CA GLY A 187 5.96 3.42 15.94
C GLY A 187 7.11 2.44 16.10
N LEU A 188 7.17 1.78 17.25
CA LEU A 188 8.13 0.71 17.52
C LEU A 188 7.54 -0.62 17.07
N MET A 189 8.19 -1.31 16.15
CA MET A 189 7.69 -2.58 15.61
C MET A 189 8.02 -3.73 16.57
N PRO A 190 7.03 -4.38 17.20
CA PRO A 190 7.29 -5.59 17.96
C PRO A 190 7.61 -6.78 17.03
N PRO A 191 8.24 -7.84 17.55
CA PRO A 191 8.75 -7.96 18.92
C PRO A 191 10.08 -7.25 19.22
N ASP A 192 10.90 -6.93 18.21
CA ASP A 192 12.21 -6.29 18.42
C ASP A 192 12.14 -4.83 18.94
N LEU A 193 10.98 -4.19 18.84
CA LEU A 193 10.73 -2.79 19.21
C LEU A 193 11.63 -1.79 18.49
N VAL A 194 12.00 -2.10 17.24
CA VAL A 194 12.78 -1.22 16.37
C VAL A 194 11.88 -0.14 15.78
N SER A 195 12.36 1.10 15.71
CA SER A 195 11.62 2.20 15.07
C SER A 195 11.30 1.88 13.60
N CYS A 196 10.01 1.90 13.27
CA CYS A 196 9.51 1.72 11.91
C CYS A 196 9.19 3.11 11.31
N THR A 197 9.99 3.54 10.34
CA THR A 197 9.78 4.81 9.63
C THR A 197 8.95 4.61 8.36
N VAL A 198 8.38 5.68 7.81
CA VAL A 198 7.71 5.67 6.50
C VAL A 198 8.64 5.13 5.40
N GLU A 199 9.93 5.46 5.43
CA GLU A 199 10.94 4.88 4.51
C GLU A 199 11.03 3.36 4.63
N LYS A 200 11.08 2.80 5.85
CA LYS A 200 11.11 1.35 6.07
C LYS A 200 9.82 0.67 5.59
N VAL A 201 8.68 1.34 5.72
CA VAL A 201 7.41 0.87 5.14
C VAL A 201 7.52 0.84 3.62
N ALA A 202 8.00 1.91 2.99
CA ALA A 202 8.17 1.99 1.55
C ALA A 202 9.13 0.91 1.00
N ILE A 203 10.24 0.63 1.68
CA ILE A 203 11.18 -0.45 1.35
C ILE A 203 10.45 -1.80 1.29
N ASN A 204 9.72 -2.15 2.36
CA ASN A 204 9.01 -3.44 2.42
C ASN A 204 7.81 -3.49 1.45
N ALA A 205 7.16 -2.35 1.19
CA ALA A 205 6.11 -2.24 0.19
C ALA A 205 6.66 -2.50 -1.22
N VAL A 206 7.84 -1.96 -1.56
CA VAL A 206 8.52 -2.29 -2.82
C VAL A 206 8.79 -3.78 -2.88
N MET A 207 9.40 -4.35 -1.83
CA MET A 207 9.71 -5.78 -1.76
C MET A 207 8.49 -6.68 -1.98
N ALA A 208 7.34 -6.32 -1.41
CA ALA A 208 6.09 -7.02 -1.59
C ALA A 208 5.52 -6.90 -3.02
N GLY A 209 5.95 -5.90 -3.78
CA GLY A 209 5.43 -5.58 -5.11
C GLY A 209 4.23 -4.63 -5.08
N CYS A 210 4.06 -3.82 -4.03
CA CYS A 210 3.01 -2.79 -3.97
C CYS A 210 3.12 -1.78 -5.11
N LYS A 211 2.05 -1.00 -5.30
CA LYS A 211 2.10 0.28 -6.03
C LYS A 211 2.09 1.44 -5.03
N PRO A 212 2.59 2.64 -5.41
CA PRO A 212 2.56 3.81 -4.54
C PRO A 212 1.16 4.14 -4.01
N GLU A 213 0.13 4.02 -4.85
CA GLU A 213 -1.27 4.29 -4.46
C GLU A 213 -1.78 3.43 -3.29
N TYR A 214 -1.07 2.35 -2.93
CA TYR A 214 -1.44 1.46 -1.81
C TYR A 214 -0.90 1.95 -0.46
N MET A 215 0.05 2.90 -0.45
CA MET A 215 0.70 3.39 0.75
C MET A 215 -0.27 3.90 1.82
N PRO A 216 -1.34 4.66 1.51
CA PRO A 216 -2.27 5.12 2.55
C PRO A 216 -2.94 3.95 3.30
N VAL A 217 -3.33 2.89 2.59
CA VAL A 217 -3.93 1.69 3.19
C VAL A 217 -2.92 0.95 4.06
N LEU A 218 -1.68 0.77 3.56
CA LEU A 218 -0.63 0.07 4.28
C LEU A 218 -0.21 0.81 5.56
N LEU A 219 -0.08 2.14 5.50
CA LEU A 219 0.26 2.98 6.66
C LEU A 219 -0.84 2.90 7.72
N ALA A 220 -2.11 3.06 7.34
CA ALA A 220 -3.23 2.94 8.27
C ALA A 220 -3.32 1.55 8.90
N ALA A 221 -3.07 0.49 8.11
CA ALA A 221 -3.07 -0.90 8.60
C ALA A 221 -1.92 -1.13 9.59
N LEU A 222 -0.73 -0.60 9.29
CA LEU A 222 0.40 -0.67 10.19
C LEU A 222 0.09 0.05 11.51
N GLU A 223 -0.42 1.28 11.46
CA GLU A 223 -0.78 2.03 12.66
C GLU A 223 -1.81 1.29 13.52
N ALA A 224 -2.87 0.75 12.90
CA ALA A 224 -3.86 -0.06 13.59
C ALA A 224 -3.28 -1.34 14.21
N THR A 225 -2.26 -1.93 13.58
CA THR A 225 -1.56 -3.13 14.08
C THR A 225 -0.64 -2.79 15.27
N LEU A 226 -0.16 -1.55 15.36
CA LEU A 226 0.72 -1.08 16.42
C LEU A 226 -0.04 -0.57 17.66
N GLU A 227 -1.36 -0.43 17.60
CA GLU A 227 -2.17 -0.12 18.77
C GLU A 227 -2.11 -1.26 19.80
N ASP A 228 -1.98 -0.91 21.08
CA ASP A 228 -1.85 -1.87 22.18
C ASP A 228 -3.02 -2.87 22.22
N ASP A 229 -4.24 -2.39 21.91
CA ASP A 229 -5.46 -3.21 21.84
C ASP A 229 -5.36 -4.34 20.82
N PHE A 230 -4.61 -4.17 19.73
CA PHE A 230 -4.39 -5.23 18.74
C PHE A 230 -3.41 -6.29 19.24
N GLY A 231 -2.43 -5.91 20.06
CA GLY A 231 -1.54 -6.86 20.73
C GLY A 231 -0.59 -7.63 19.78
N LEU A 232 -0.02 -6.96 18.77
CA LEU A 232 0.84 -7.59 17.75
C LEU A 232 1.97 -8.45 18.35
N HIS A 233 2.63 -8.01 19.43
CA HIS A 233 3.70 -8.79 20.07
C HIS A 233 3.21 -10.19 20.45
N GLY A 234 2.07 -10.28 21.14
CA GLY A 234 1.51 -11.55 21.57
C GLY A 234 1.12 -12.42 20.39
N LEU A 235 0.54 -11.82 19.34
CA LEU A 235 0.15 -12.52 18.12
C LEU A 235 1.33 -13.12 17.37
N ILE A 236 2.49 -12.46 17.34
CA ILE A 236 3.69 -13.02 16.68
C ILE A 236 4.37 -14.08 17.54
N CYS A 237 4.44 -13.87 18.86
CA CYS A 237 5.10 -14.79 19.78
C CYS A 237 4.24 -16.00 20.20
N THR A 238 2.98 -16.08 19.76
CA THR A 238 2.07 -17.18 20.09
C THR A 238 2.42 -18.49 19.39
N THR A 239 2.07 -19.61 20.02
CA THR A 239 2.10 -20.94 19.40
C THR A 239 0.90 -21.22 18.50
N MET A 240 -0.14 -20.39 18.58
CA MET A 240 -1.27 -20.43 17.65
C MET A 240 -0.86 -19.88 16.29
N PHE A 241 -1.57 -20.26 15.24
CA PHE A 241 -1.21 -19.92 13.87
C PHE A 241 -1.99 -18.71 13.35
N GLY A 242 -2.12 -17.65 14.15
CA GLY A 242 -2.74 -16.38 13.74
C GLY A 242 -1.79 -15.44 13.00
N SER A 243 -2.35 -14.44 12.33
CA SER A 243 -1.64 -13.36 11.62
C SER A 243 -2.53 -12.12 11.49
N PRO A 244 -1.95 -10.91 11.39
CA PRO A 244 -2.73 -9.73 11.03
C PRO A 244 -3.44 -9.92 9.69
N MET A 245 -4.77 -9.79 9.73
CA MET A 245 -5.66 -9.75 8.57
C MET A 245 -6.21 -8.34 8.42
N ILE A 246 -6.21 -7.81 7.20
CA ILE A 246 -6.67 -6.46 6.88
C ILE A 246 -7.99 -6.54 6.11
N MET A 247 -9.02 -5.85 6.61
CA MET A 247 -10.28 -5.62 5.91
C MET A 247 -10.37 -4.16 5.54
N VAL A 248 -10.57 -3.86 4.25
CA VAL A 248 -10.60 -2.49 3.73
C VAL A 248 -12.00 -2.09 3.34
N ASN A 249 -12.40 -0.88 3.76
CA ASN A 249 -13.70 -0.28 3.52
C ASN A 249 -13.59 1.06 2.81
N GLY A 250 -14.68 1.45 2.15
CA GLY A 250 -14.88 2.77 1.57
C GLY A 250 -14.26 2.98 0.17
N PRO A 251 -14.33 4.23 -0.34
CA PRO A 251 -13.97 4.57 -1.72
C PRO A 251 -12.57 4.15 -2.16
N ILE A 252 -11.59 4.09 -1.25
CA ILE A 252 -10.22 3.75 -1.60
C ILE A 252 -10.11 2.35 -2.20
N ALA A 253 -10.90 1.38 -1.72
CA ALA A 253 -10.87 0.01 -2.23
C ALA A 253 -11.12 -0.02 -3.75
N LYS A 254 -12.08 0.77 -4.24
CA LYS A 254 -12.34 0.92 -5.68
C LYS A 254 -11.23 1.71 -6.37
N ALA A 255 -10.77 2.80 -5.77
CA ALA A 255 -9.75 3.67 -6.36
C ALA A 255 -8.42 2.94 -6.64
N ILE A 256 -8.01 2.04 -5.75
CA ILE A 256 -6.78 1.26 -5.91
C ILE A 256 -6.99 -0.13 -6.54
N GLY A 257 -8.23 -0.43 -6.93
CA GLY A 257 -8.60 -1.67 -7.61
C GLY A 257 -8.50 -2.92 -6.74
N MET A 258 -8.81 -2.83 -5.44
CA MET A 258 -8.96 -4.00 -4.57
C MET A 258 -10.14 -4.87 -4.99
N ASN A 259 -10.03 -6.18 -4.73
CA ASN A 259 -11.08 -7.15 -5.01
C ASN A 259 -11.89 -7.45 -3.74
N SER A 260 -13.21 -7.35 -3.85
CA SER A 260 -14.18 -7.84 -2.85
C SER A 260 -15.10 -8.94 -3.40
N GLY A 261 -14.96 -9.28 -4.69
CA GLY A 261 -15.84 -10.18 -5.43
C GLY A 261 -15.33 -11.63 -5.51
N ASN A 262 -15.46 -12.25 -6.68
CA ASN A 262 -14.98 -13.62 -6.93
C ASN A 262 -13.55 -13.82 -6.42
N ASN A 263 -13.32 -14.90 -5.65
CA ASN A 263 -12.01 -15.22 -5.07
C ASN A 263 -11.43 -14.10 -4.17
N ALA A 264 -12.27 -13.30 -3.47
CA ALA A 264 -11.85 -12.13 -2.67
C ALA A 264 -10.68 -12.38 -1.71
N LEU A 265 -10.65 -13.56 -1.08
CA LEU A 265 -9.63 -13.95 -0.09
C LEU A 265 -8.45 -14.72 -0.72
N GLY A 266 -8.47 -14.93 -2.04
CA GLY A 266 -7.48 -15.72 -2.77
C GLY A 266 -6.57 -14.88 -3.66
N GLN A 267 -5.88 -15.56 -4.56
CA GLN A 267 -4.96 -14.97 -5.53
C GLN A 267 -5.67 -14.17 -6.64
N GLY A 268 -4.89 -13.36 -7.37
CA GLY A 268 -5.31 -12.73 -8.63
C GLY A 268 -5.52 -11.22 -8.58
N ASN A 269 -5.52 -10.61 -7.39
CA ASN A 269 -5.57 -9.16 -7.23
C ASN A 269 -4.29 -8.62 -6.58
N ARG A 270 -3.60 -7.69 -7.25
CA ARG A 270 -2.32 -7.15 -6.77
C ARG A 270 -2.48 -6.36 -5.48
N ALA A 271 -3.52 -5.53 -5.32
CA ALA A 271 -3.71 -4.74 -4.11
C ALA A 271 -3.93 -5.65 -2.89
N ASN A 272 -4.88 -6.59 -2.97
CA ASN A 272 -5.15 -7.58 -1.91
C ASN A 272 -3.87 -8.36 -1.54
N ALA A 273 -3.15 -8.90 -2.53
CA ALA A 273 -1.98 -9.73 -2.29
C ALA A 273 -0.77 -8.96 -1.74
N THR A 274 -0.52 -7.74 -2.24
CA THR A 274 0.71 -7.02 -1.91
C THR A 274 0.58 -6.17 -0.66
N ILE A 275 -0.61 -5.65 -0.32
CA ILE A 275 -0.83 -4.91 0.94
C ILE A 275 -0.68 -5.86 2.13
N GLY A 276 -1.34 -7.02 2.10
CA GLY A 276 -1.21 -8.05 3.14
C GLY A 276 0.24 -8.51 3.28
N ARG A 277 0.90 -8.83 2.15
CA ARG A 277 2.32 -9.24 2.15
C ARG A 277 3.27 -8.14 2.64
N ALA A 278 3.03 -6.88 2.30
CA ALA A 278 3.86 -5.78 2.75
C ALA A 278 3.83 -5.64 4.28
N LEU A 279 2.65 -5.75 4.91
CA LEU A 279 2.55 -5.75 6.37
C LEU A 279 3.34 -6.92 6.98
N GLN A 280 3.23 -8.13 6.41
CA GLN A 280 3.98 -9.30 6.88
C GLN A 280 5.50 -9.12 6.72
N LEU A 281 5.96 -8.56 5.59
CA LEU A 281 7.38 -8.25 5.40
C LEU A 281 7.87 -7.18 6.38
N ILE A 282 7.06 -6.18 6.73
CA ILE A 282 7.41 -5.19 7.76
C ILE A 282 7.57 -5.86 9.13
N ILE A 283 6.60 -6.69 9.54
CA ILE A 283 6.67 -7.45 10.80
C ILE A 283 7.92 -8.32 10.83
N ARG A 284 8.23 -8.97 9.71
CA ARG A 284 9.38 -9.88 9.57
C ARG A 284 10.72 -9.15 9.56
N ASN A 285 10.86 -8.09 8.77
CA ASN A 285 12.13 -7.43 8.46
C ASN A 285 12.47 -6.29 9.43
N VAL A 286 11.46 -5.66 10.03
CA VAL A 286 11.64 -4.60 11.03
C VAL A 286 11.40 -5.12 12.44
N GLY A 287 10.38 -5.98 12.63
CA GLY A 287 10.01 -6.52 13.93
C GLY A 287 10.70 -7.82 14.32
N GLY A 288 11.39 -8.47 13.38
CA GLY A 288 12.08 -9.73 13.61
C GLY A 288 11.18 -10.97 13.63
N GLY A 289 9.90 -10.86 13.25
CA GLY A 289 8.89 -11.94 13.29
C GLY A 289 9.12 -13.09 12.30
N ARG A 290 10.28 -13.75 12.35
CA ARG A 290 10.68 -14.85 11.45
C ARG A 290 10.27 -16.22 12.03
N PRO A 291 9.76 -17.14 11.20
CA PRO A 291 9.43 -18.52 11.62
C PRO A 291 10.60 -19.25 12.27
N GLY A 292 10.36 -19.89 13.42
CA GLY A 292 11.36 -20.67 14.15
C GLY A 292 12.30 -19.84 15.03
N GLU A 293 12.36 -18.53 14.80
CA GLU A 293 13.05 -17.55 15.63
C GLU A 293 12.06 -16.91 16.61
N ILE A 294 11.47 -15.77 16.25
CA ILE A 294 10.51 -15.05 17.11
C ILE A 294 9.07 -15.52 16.85
N ASP A 295 8.71 -15.84 15.61
CA ASP A 295 7.41 -16.44 15.31
C ASP A 295 7.41 -17.89 15.80
N ARG A 296 6.52 -18.18 16.77
CA ARG A 296 6.44 -19.47 17.48
C ARG A 296 5.24 -20.33 17.04
N ALA A 297 4.54 -19.96 15.98
CA ALA A 297 3.37 -20.72 15.53
C ALA A 297 3.71 -22.20 15.31
N THR A 298 2.86 -23.08 15.83
CA THR A 298 3.06 -24.55 15.78
C THR A 298 2.93 -25.13 14.38
N LEU A 299 2.08 -24.53 13.53
CA LEU A 299 1.86 -24.96 12.14
C LEU A 299 1.97 -23.80 11.13
N GLY A 300 1.55 -22.59 11.51
CA GLY A 300 1.33 -21.48 10.59
C GLY A 300 0.00 -21.59 9.83
N ASN A 301 -0.31 -20.57 9.01
CA ASN A 301 -1.47 -20.56 8.13
C ASN A 301 -1.12 -19.80 6.82
N PRO A 302 -1.80 -20.05 5.68
CA PRO A 302 -1.49 -19.36 4.41
C PRO A 302 -1.57 -17.82 4.47
N GLY A 303 -2.42 -17.27 5.34
CA GLY A 303 -2.55 -15.84 5.60
C GLY A 303 -1.31 -15.17 6.21
N LYS A 304 -0.36 -15.95 6.75
CA LYS A 304 0.95 -15.42 7.19
C LYS A 304 1.82 -14.91 6.03
N TYR A 305 1.51 -15.26 4.77
CA TYR A 305 2.11 -14.63 3.59
C TYR A 305 1.40 -13.33 3.19
N SER A 306 0.07 -13.35 3.20
CA SER A 306 -0.78 -12.21 2.88
C SER A 306 -2.21 -12.49 3.29
N PHE A 307 -2.83 -11.56 4.02
CA PHE A 307 -4.25 -11.64 4.32
C PHE A 307 -4.89 -10.25 4.30
N CYS A 308 -5.38 -9.83 3.13
CA CYS A 308 -5.99 -8.52 2.94
C CYS A 308 -7.07 -8.59 1.84
N PHE A 309 -8.25 -8.02 2.11
CA PHE A 309 -9.35 -7.94 1.15
C PHE A 309 -10.24 -6.74 1.43
N ALA A 310 -11.06 -6.36 0.44
CA ALA A 310 -12.06 -5.31 0.59
C ALA A 310 -13.43 -5.90 0.93
N GLU A 311 -14.22 -5.20 1.74
CA GLU A 311 -15.64 -5.52 1.91
C GLU A 311 -16.43 -5.13 0.64
N ALA A 312 -17.42 -5.94 0.29
CA ALA A 312 -18.36 -5.68 -0.78
C ALA A 312 -19.54 -4.84 -0.24
N GLU A 313 -19.43 -3.52 -0.41
CA GLU A 313 -20.37 -2.50 0.09
C GLU A 313 -21.54 -2.19 -0.87
N ASP A 314 -21.78 -3.02 -1.88
CA ASP A 314 -22.86 -2.88 -2.87
C ASP A 314 -24.17 -3.55 -2.43
N SER A 315 -24.54 -3.42 -1.15
CA SER A 315 -25.77 -4.00 -0.58
C SER A 315 -26.38 -3.10 0.49
N GLU A 316 -27.59 -3.43 0.96
CA GLU A 316 -28.30 -2.72 2.04
C GLU A 316 -27.67 -2.92 3.43
N TRP A 317 -26.74 -3.86 3.56
CA TRP A 317 -26.00 -4.06 4.81
C TRP A 317 -25.01 -2.93 5.06
N LEU A 318 -25.06 -2.38 6.28
CA LEU A 318 -24.15 -1.32 6.72
C LEU A 318 -22.69 -1.80 6.69
N PRO A 319 -21.73 -1.14 6.02
CA PRO A 319 -20.33 -1.57 5.99
C PRO A 319 -19.69 -1.66 7.39
N LEU A 320 -18.73 -2.58 7.57
CA LEU A 320 -18.02 -2.81 8.83
C LEU A 320 -17.42 -1.53 9.41
N ALA A 321 -16.79 -0.70 8.58
CA ALA A 321 -16.23 0.57 9.04
C ALA A 321 -17.29 1.49 9.67
N GLN A 322 -18.50 1.55 9.08
CA GLN A 322 -19.60 2.35 9.63
C GLN A 322 -20.20 1.75 10.90
N GLU A 323 -20.33 0.42 10.98
CA GLU A 323 -20.68 -0.27 12.24
C GLU A 323 -19.67 0.05 13.36
N ARG A 324 -18.42 0.33 12.99
CA ARG A 324 -17.31 0.63 13.91
C ARG A 324 -17.05 2.13 14.06
N GLY A 325 -18.00 2.98 13.68
CA GLY A 325 -18.01 4.41 13.98
C GLY A 325 -17.35 5.32 12.95
N ILE A 326 -16.89 4.79 11.82
CA ILE A 326 -16.37 5.61 10.72
C ILE A 326 -17.53 6.22 9.93
N ALA A 327 -17.43 7.51 9.62
CA ALA A 327 -18.47 8.20 8.86
C ALA A 327 -18.63 7.63 7.45
N ALA A 328 -19.86 7.64 6.93
CA ALA A 328 -20.16 7.21 5.56
C ALA A 328 -19.34 8.01 4.54
N GLY A 329 -18.84 7.31 3.51
CA GLY A 329 -18.00 7.91 2.46
C GLY A 329 -16.52 8.06 2.82
N ARG A 330 -16.12 7.77 4.06
CA ARG A 330 -14.70 7.68 4.45
C ARG A 330 -14.15 6.28 4.19
N SER A 331 -12.85 6.20 3.98
CA SER A 331 -12.15 4.92 3.83
C SER A 331 -11.52 4.51 5.14
N ALA A 332 -11.47 3.21 5.42
CA ALA A 332 -10.91 2.69 6.67
C ALA A 332 -10.29 1.31 6.47
N VAL A 333 -9.41 0.95 7.40
CA VAL A 333 -8.94 -0.42 7.58
C VAL A 333 -9.43 -0.95 8.91
N THR A 334 -9.77 -2.23 8.96
CA THR A 334 -9.93 -2.99 10.20
C THR A 334 -8.92 -4.13 10.23
N VAL A 335 -8.07 -4.18 11.25
CA VAL A 335 -7.09 -5.25 11.43
C VAL A 335 -7.63 -6.25 12.45
N PHE A 336 -7.52 -7.54 12.13
CA PHE A 336 -8.00 -8.66 12.95
C PHE A 336 -6.89 -9.73 13.10
N PRO A 337 -6.70 -10.34 14.29
CA PRO A 337 -5.68 -11.37 14.53
C PRO A 337 -6.13 -12.74 13.98
N GLY A 338 -6.33 -12.84 12.67
CA GLY A 338 -6.99 -13.97 12.01
C GLY A 338 -6.11 -15.19 11.75
N GLU A 339 -6.72 -16.36 11.83
CA GLU A 339 -6.16 -17.65 11.42
C GLU A 339 -6.46 -17.99 9.95
N GLY A 340 -6.50 -19.27 9.60
CA GLY A 340 -6.92 -19.73 8.27
C GLY A 340 -8.42 -19.58 8.02
N VAL A 341 -8.79 -19.76 6.75
CA VAL A 341 -10.18 -19.68 6.28
C VAL A 341 -10.87 -21.04 6.42
N GLN A 342 -11.97 -21.09 7.18
CA GLN A 342 -12.84 -22.25 7.27
C GLN A 342 -14.11 -22.02 6.43
N GLY A 343 -14.39 -22.90 5.47
CA GLY A 343 -15.61 -22.81 4.66
C GLY A 343 -16.88 -23.23 5.41
N ILE A 344 -17.98 -22.53 5.16
CA ILE A 344 -19.36 -22.90 5.50
C ILE A 344 -20.07 -23.27 4.20
N ILE A 345 -20.72 -24.43 4.17
CA ILE A 345 -21.49 -24.89 3.01
C ILE A 345 -22.96 -25.02 3.41
N ASP A 346 -23.84 -24.25 2.78
CA ASP A 346 -25.29 -24.48 2.86
C ASP A 346 -25.98 -24.14 1.54
N GLN A 347 -26.01 -25.12 0.64
CA GLN A 347 -26.62 -24.92 -0.68
C GLN A 347 -28.14 -25.03 -0.70
N LYS A 348 -28.77 -25.35 0.44
CA LYS A 348 -30.19 -25.73 0.51
C LYS A 348 -31.05 -24.68 1.19
N SER A 349 -30.56 -24.02 2.24
CA SER A 349 -31.34 -23.03 2.96
C SER A 349 -31.77 -21.89 2.02
N ARG A 350 -33.05 -21.54 2.08
CA ARG A 350 -33.67 -20.37 1.42
C ARG A 350 -34.44 -19.51 2.42
N ASP A 351 -34.42 -19.93 3.67
CA ASP A 351 -35.03 -19.29 4.82
C ASP A 351 -33.89 -18.75 5.71
N PRO A 352 -33.95 -17.48 6.13
CA PRO A 352 -32.87 -16.86 6.91
C PRO A 352 -32.66 -17.55 8.26
N ASP A 353 -33.73 -17.98 8.95
CA ASP A 353 -33.62 -18.70 10.22
C ASP A 353 -32.87 -20.04 10.07
N SER A 354 -33.19 -20.83 9.06
CA SER A 354 -32.47 -22.07 8.73
C SER A 354 -30.98 -21.80 8.46
N LEU A 355 -30.68 -20.79 7.64
CA LEU A 355 -29.30 -20.47 7.29
C LEU A 355 -28.51 -19.95 8.50
N ALA A 356 -29.12 -19.10 9.34
CA ALA A 356 -28.52 -18.61 10.58
C ALA A 356 -28.19 -19.76 11.54
N ARG A 357 -29.05 -20.77 11.67
CA ARG A 357 -28.77 -21.98 12.48
C ARG A 357 -27.60 -22.78 11.91
N SER A 358 -27.54 -22.97 10.60
CA SER A 358 -26.45 -23.65 9.90
C SER A 358 -25.10 -22.95 10.11
N ILE A 359 -25.09 -21.62 9.99
CA ILE A 359 -23.92 -20.77 10.27
C ILE A 359 -23.53 -20.85 11.75
N ALA A 360 -24.49 -20.77 12.68
CA ALA A 360 -24.23 -20.85 14.11
C ALA A 360 -23.56 -22.17 14.50
N GLU A 361 -24.03 -23.31 13.99
CA GLU A 361 -23.39 -24.61 14.26
C GLU A 361 -21.95 -24.67 13.72
N SER A 362 -21.68 -24.03 12.58
CA SER A 362 -20.30 -23.92 12.05
C SER A 362 -19.42 -23.03 12.94
N LEU A 363 -19.95 -21.90 13.44
CA LEU A 363 -19.25 -20.98 14.35
C LEU A 363 -18.95 -21.59 15.71
N ARG A 364 -19.75 -22.57 16.19
CA ARG A 364 -19.46 -23.28 17.44
C ARG A 364 -18.08 -23.94 17.43
N ALA A 365 -17.60 -24.37 16.26
CA ALA A 365 -16.35 -25.09 16.10
C ALA A 365 -15.09 -24.21 16.15
N VAL A 366 -15.22 -22.88 16.12
CA VAL A 366 -14.07 -21.95 16.25
C VAL A 366 -13.23 -22.35 17.47
N ASP A 367 -11.94 -22.63 17.25
CA ASP A 367 -10.98 -23.26 18.18
C ASP A 367 -11.38 -24.63 18.70
N ASN A 368 -12.47 -24.67 19.47
CA ASN A 368 -13.00 -25.85 20.11
C ASN A 368 -14.47 -25.61 20.52
N VAL A 369 -15.32 -26.60 20.33
CA VAL A 369 -16.77 -26.53 20.66
C VAL A 369 -17.07 -26.29 22.14
N LYS A 370 -16.11 -26.56 23.04
CA LYS A 370 -16.22 -26.35 24.49
C LYS A 370 -15.51 -25.08 24.98
N LEU A 371 -14.66 -24.47 24.16
CA LEU A 371 -14.03 -23.20 24.50
C LEU A 371 -14.96 -22.06 24.10
N ALA A 372 -15.33 -21.26 25.07
CA ALA A 372 -16.25 -20.14 24.90
C ALA A 372 -15.55 -18.85 25.34
N MET A 373 -15.75 -17.79 24.57
CA MET A 373 -15.07 -16.50 24.70
C MET A 373 -13.54 -16.61 24.68
N ALA A 374 -13.01 -17.68 24.08
CA ALA A 374 -11.57 -17.94 23.98
C ALA A 374 -10.93 -17.31 22.74
N GLY A 375 -11.70 -17.18 21.67
CA GLY A 375 -11.32 -16.51 20.42
C GLY A 375 -12.50 -15.69 19.90
N ASP A 376 -12.17 -14.61 19.18
CA ASP A 376 -13.13 -13.82 18.39
C ASP A 376 -13.25 -14.45 16.99
N ALA A 377 -14.17 -13.99 16.15
CA ALA A 377 -14.27 -14.47 14.77
C ALA A 377 -14.74 -13.40 13.79
N VAL A 378 -14.34 -13.56 12.52
CA VAL A 378 -14.94 -12.86 11.39
C VAL A 378 -15.76 -13.85 10.58
N LEU A 379 -17.05 -13.59 10.44
CA LEU A 379 -17.93 -14.26 9.50
C LEU A 379 -17.92 -13.49 8.18
N VAL A 380 -17.34 -14.10 7.14
CA VAL A 380 -17.38 -13.59 5.77
C VAL A 380 -18.60 -14.20 5.07
N VAL A 381 -19.62 -13.38 4.85
CA VAL A 381 -20.86 -13.79 4.18
C VAL A 381 -20.73 -13.50 2.69
N SER A 382 -20.89 -14.52 1.85
CA SER A 382 -20.91 -14.32 0.40
C SER A 382 -22.18 -13.61 -0.06
N PRO A 383 -22.16 -12.94 -1.22
CA PRO A 383 -23.35 -12.34 -1.81
C PRO A 383 -24.58 -13.27 -1.84
N GLU A 384 -24.42 -14.56 -2.16
CA GLU A 384 -25.56 -15.49 -2.26
C GLU A 384 -26.19 -15.84 -0.91
N HIS A 385 -25.38 -16.02 0.16
CA HIS A 385 -25.93 -16.17 1.51
C HIS A 385 -26.52 -14.85 2.03
N ALA A 386 -25.85 -13.72 1.78
CA ALA A 386 -26.33 -12.40 2.18
C ALA A 386 -27.70 -12.10 1.54
N ARG A 387 -27.90 -12.48 0.27
CA ARG A 387 -29.17 -12.29 -0.45
C ARG A 387 -30.35 -12.94 0.25
N ILE A 388 -30.20 -14.15 0.81
CA ILE A 388 -31.27 -14.84 1.56
C ILE A 388 -31.73 -14.01 2.76
N PHE A 389 -30.80 -13.39 3.48
CA PHE A 389 -31.11 -12.50 4.60
C PHE A 389 -31.74 -11.19 4.13
N ILE A 390 -31.13 -10.53 3.13
CA ILE A 390 -31.57 -9.23 2.63
C ILE A 390 -32.98 -9.32 2.03
N GLU A 391 -33.29 -10.34 1.22
CA GLU A 391 -34.62 -10.55 0.64
C GLU A 391 -35.69 -10.82 1.70
N ALA A 392 -35.30 -11.38 2.85
CA ALA A 392 -36.17 -11.53 4.01
C ALA A 392 -36.24 -10.27 4.90
N GLY A 393 -35.60 -9.17 4.50
CA GLY A 393 -35.57 -7.91 5.22
C GLY A 393 -34.61 -7.87 6.42
N TRP A 394 -33.72 -8.86 6.56
CA TRP A 394 -32.77 -8.90 7.68
C TRP A 394 -31.63 -7.91 7.46
N SER A 395 -31.43 -7.05 8.46
CA SER A 395 -30.21 -6.26 8.56
C SER A 395 -29.02 -7.12 9.01
N LYS A 396 -27.80 -6.65 8.75
CA LYS A 396 -26.59 -7.29 9.28
C LYS A 396 -26.59 -7.37 10.82
N GLN A 397 -27.15 -6.34 11.47
CA GLN A 397 -27.32 -6.31 12.92
C GLN A 397 -28.27 -7.40 13.42
N GLN A 398 -29.41 -7.58 12.75
CA GLN A 398 -30.36 -8.65 13.09
C GLN A 398 -29.75 -10.05 12.94
N LEU A 399 -28.95 -10.27 11.89
CA LEU A 399 -28.19 -11.52 11.74
C LEU A 399 -27.24 -11.73 12.93
N ARG A 400 -26.47 -10.69 13.32
CA ARG A 400 -25.55 -10.75 14.46
C ARG A 400 -26.26 -11.13 15.75
N GLU A 401 -27.34 -10.43 16.10
CA GLU A 401 -28.13 -10.68 17.32
C GLU A 401 -28.73 -12.09 17.32
N THR A 402 -29.21 -12.56 16.17
CA THR A 402 -29.73 -13.92 16.01
C THR A 402 -28.63 -14.96 16.24
N LEU A 403 -27.45 -14.76 15.66
CA LEU A 403 -26.31 -15.66 15.86
C LEU A 403 -25.85 -15.66 17.32
N GLU A 404 -25.78 -14.50 17.97
CA GLU A 404 -25.44 -14.39 19.40
C GLU A 404 -26.40 -15.20 20.28
N GLN A 405 -27.70 -15.17 19.99
CA GLN A 405 -28.69 -15.98 20.69
C GLN A 405 -28.52 -17.48 20.40
N LEU A 406 -28.35 -17.86 19.14
CA LEU A 406 -28.17 -19.25 18.72
C LEU A 406 -26.89 -19.88 19.26
N LEU A 407 -25.86 -19.07 19.49
CA LEU A 407 -24.55 -19.48 19.98
C LEU A 407 -24.44 -19.56 21.50
N MET A 408 -25.53 -19.30 22.23
CA MET A 408 -25.60 -19.61 23.66
C MET A 408 -25.55 -21.13 23.87
N ALA A 409 -24.79 -21.56 24.88
CA ALA A 409 -24.71 -22.95 25.28
C ALA A 409 -24.74 -23.10 26.81
N PRO A 410 -25.37 -24.17 27.33
CA PRO A 410 -25.34 -24.44 28.75
C PRO A 410 -23.92 -24.84 29.18
N GLY A 411 -23.41 -24.20 30.23
CA GLY A 411 -22.06 -24.43 30.74
C GLY A 411 -21.80 -25.88 31.10
N GLU A 412 -22.81 -26.63 31.54
CA GLU A 412 -22.71 -28.08 31.81
C GLU A 412 -22.16 -28.91 30.63
N LYS A 413 -22.37 -28.45 29.39
CA LYS A 413 -21.84 -29.11 28.19
C LYS A 413 -20.43 -28.63 27.81
N LEU A 414 -20.02 -27.46 28.30
CA LEU A 414 -18.78 -26.80 27.95
C LEU A 414 -17.67 -27.01 28.98
N ILE A 415 -18.00 -27.32 30.23
CA ILE A 415 -17.00 -27.49 31.30
C ILE A 415 -15.99 -28.60 30.98
N ALA A 416 -14.74 -28.41 31.41
CA ALA A 416 -13.70 -29.44 31.30
C ALA A 416 -14.20 -30.82 31.80
N GLY A 417 -13.89 -31.89 31.05
CA GLY A 417 -14.36 -33.25 31.32
C GLY A 417 -15.76 -33.60 30.81
N ALA A 418 -16.66 -32.63 30.58
CA ALA A 418 -17.98 -32.90 30.01
C ALA A 418 -17.88 -33.58 28.64
N GLY A 419 -18.76 -34.56 28.40
CA GLY A 419 -18.76 -35.35 27.17
C GLY A 419 -17.50 -36.19 26.95
N GLY A 420 -16.70 -36.44 27.99
CA GLY A 420 -15.44 -37.19 27.89
C GLY A 420 -14.28 -36.40 27.29
N MET A 421 -14.45 -35.09 27.06
CA MET A 421 -13.40 -34.21 26.56
C MET A 421 -12.72 -33.50 27.72
N ALA A 422 -11.41 -33.72 27.90
CA ALA A 422 -10.63 -33.09 28.98
C ALA A 422 -10.70 -31.55 28.91
N GLU A 423 -10.61 -30.99 27.70
CA GLU A 423 -10.69 -29.54 27.47
C GLU A 423 -12.09 -28.97 27.73
N GLY A 424 -12.17 -27.70 28.11
CA GLY A 424 -13.41 -26.95 28.29
C GLY A 424 -13.25 -25.76 29.24
N ILE A 425 -14.33 -24.98 29.40
CA ILE A 425 -14.32 -23.85 30.33
C ILE A 425 -14.28 -24.31 31.81
N PRO A 426 -13.94 -23.41 32.75
CA PRO A 426 -13.90 -23.75 34.18
C PRO A 426 -15.26 -24.18 34.77
N GLU A 427 -15.24 -25.11 35.74
CA GLU A 427 -16.44 -25.69 36.40
C GLU A 427 -17.41 -24.63 36.97
N LYS A 428 -16.91 -23.47 37.38
CA LYS A 428 -17.71 -22.34 37.92
C LYS A 428 -18.80 -21.84 36.95
N PHE A 429 -18.73 -22.21 35.67
CA PHE A 429 -19.70 -21.83 34.65
C PHE A 429 -20.81 -22.87 34.42
N LYS A 430 -20.76 -24.05 35.04
CA LYS A 430 -21.69 -25.18 34.82
C LYS A 430 -23.18 -24.79 34.79
N GLY A 431 -23.62 -23.99 35.75
CA GLY A 431 -25.02 -23.59 35.90
C GLY A 431 -25.44 -22.35 35.10
N LYS A 432 -24.63 -21.90 34.12
CA LYS A 432 -24.86 -20.66 33.38
C LYS A 432 -25.09 -20.94 31.89
N GLN A 433 -25.72 -19.99 31.19
CA GLN A 433 -25.69 -19.94 29.73
C GLN A 433 -24.49 -19.09 29.31
N ILE A 434 -23.65 -19.63 28.44
CA ILE A 434 -22.38 -19.03 28.06
C ILE A 434 -22.41 -18.74 26.55
N PRO A 435 -22.07 -17.50 26.12
CA PRO A 435 -21.96 -17.18 24.70
C PRO A 435 -20.68 -17.76 24.10
N LYS A 436 -20.72 -18.14 22.82
CA LYS A 436 -19.52 -18.62 22.11
C LYS A 436 -18.44 -17.54 22.00
N PHE A 437 -18.83 -16.30 21.69
CA PHE A 437 -17.95 -15.14 21.56
C PHE A 437 -18.22 -14.14 22.67
N ARG A 438 -17.22 -13.33 23.05
CA ARG A 438 -17.46 -12.19 23.94
C ARG A 438 -18.37 -11.15 23.25
N PRO A 439 -19.03 -10.24 23.98
CA PRO A 439 -19.76 -9.13 23.36
C PRO A 439 -18.88 -8.36 22.36
N GLY A 440 -19.35 -8.20 21.12
CA GLY A 440 -18.59 -7.58 20.03
C GLY A 440 -17.49 -8.44 19.40
N GLY A 441 -17.31 -9.68 19.85
CA GLY A 441 -16.24 -10.60 19.39
C GLY A 441 -16.54 -11.32 18.07
N LEU A 442 -17.76 -11.23 17.55
CA LEU A 442 -18.11 -11.70 16.21
C LEU A 442 -18.22 -10.48 15.29
N LEU A 443 -17.37 -10.39 14.27
CA LEU A 443 -17.50 -9.43 13.16
C LEU A 443 -18.21 -10.11 11.97
N ILE A 444 -18.97 -9.34 11.20
CA ILE A 444 -19.63 -9.83 9.99
C ILE A 444 -19.25 -8.90 8.85
N VAL A 445 -18.72 -9.46 7.76
CA VAL A 445 -18.37 -8.73 6.54
C VAL A 445 -18.95 -9.43 5.33
N ARG A 446 -19.32 -8.67 4.31
CA ARG A 446 -19.76 -9.23 3.03
C ARG A 446 -18.60 -9.24 2.05
N ALA A 447 -18.24 -10.38 1.49
CA ALA A 447 -17.24 -10.50 0.41
C ALA A 447 -17.37 -11.84 -0.30
N GLY A 448 -16.92 -11.91 -1.56
CA GLY A 448 -16.92 -13.14 -2.35
C GLY A 448 -17.72 -13.04 -3.63
N GLY A 449 -17.85 -14.18 -4.31
CA GLY A 449 -18.53 -14.27 -5.60
C GLY A 449 -20.05 -14.34 -5.51
N THR A 450 -20.71 -14.01 -6.62
CA THR A 450 -22.19 -14.06 -6.77
C THR A 450 -22.69 -15.44 -7.22
N ALA A 451 -21.90 -16.50 -7.03
CA ALA A 451 -22.25 -17.84 -7.42
C ALA A 451 -21.76 -18.84 -6.36
N GLY A 452 -22.63 -19.79 -6.02
CA GLY A 452 -22.37 -20.78 -4.98
C GLY A 452 -22.75 -20.28 -3.58
N LEU A 453 -23.41 -21.14 -2.81
CA LEU A 453 -23.85 -20.85 -1.44
C LEU A 453 -22.81 -21.34 -0.45
N PHE A 454 -21.74 -20.54 -0.37
CA PHE A 454 -20.57 -20.78 0.48
C PHE A 454 -20.24 -19.50 1.24
N SER A 455 -19.95 -19.59 2.52
CA SER A 455 -19.42 -18.48 3.33
C SER A 455 -18.18 -18.96 4.07
N ALA A 456 -17.55 -18.10 4.87
CA ALA A 456 -16.37 -18.49 5.59
C ALA A 456 -16.32 -17.92 7.00
N ILE A 457 -15.59 -18.63 7.86
CA ILE A 457 -15.23 -18.23 9.20
C ILE A 457 -13.74 -18.04 9.22
N ILE A 458 -13.29 -16.97 9.86
CA ILE A 458 -11.89 -16.73 10.18
C ILE A 458 -11.84 -16.62 11.70
N ALA A 459 -11.27 -17.63 12.33
CA ALA A 459 -11.05 -17.66 13.77
C ALA A 459 -10.00 -16.60 14.16
N GLY A 460 -10.14 -16.04 15.36
CA GLY A 460 -9.25 -15.03 15.91
C GLY A 460 -8.44 -15.57 17.07
N TRP A 461 -7.17 -15.19 17.12
CA TRP A 461 -6.29 -15.51 18.24
C TRP A 461 -6.73 -14.77 19.51
N ALA A 462 -6.91 -15.54 20.59
CA ALA A 462 -7.04 -15.11 21.98
C ALA A 462 -7.96 -13.90 22.22
N ALA A 463 -9.22 -14.16 22.58
CA ALA A 463 -10.14 -13.13 23.04
C ALA A 463 -9.91 -12.80 24.52
N SER A 464 -9.76 -11.51 24.81
CA SER A 464 -9.79 -10.88 26.16
C SER A 464 -8.59 -11.11 27.11
N GLY A 465 -8.51 -10.25 28.13
CA GLY A 465 -7.47 -10.28 29.16
C GLY A 465 -6.16 -9.58 28.75
N PRO A 466 -5.15 -9.54 29.64
CA PRO A 466 -3.84 -8.91 29.37
C PRO A 466 -3.06 -9.53 28.19
N VAL A 467 -3.54 -10.65 27.65
CA VAL A 467 -2.91 -11.47 26.62
C VAL A 467 -3.78 -11.55 25.36
N GLY A 468 -4.95 -10.90 25.35
CA GLY A 468 -5.92 -10.99 24.26
C GLY A 468 -5.73 -9.88 23.21
N SER A 469 -6.26 -10.11 22.02
CA SER A 469 -6.28 -9.13 20.93
C SER A 469 -7.71 -8.65 20.69
N SER A 470 -7.84 -7.39 20.28
CA SER A 470 -9.10 -6.81 19.83
C SER A 470 -8.95 -6.27 18.41
N PRO A 471 -9.98 -6.37 17.57
CA PRO A 471 -9.94 -5.79 16.24
C PRO A 471 -9.85 -4.27 16.34
N VAL A 472 -8.95 -3.66 15.57
CA VAL A 472 -8.74 -2.20 15.55
C VAL A 472 -9.17 -1.65 14.21
N THR A 473 -9.97 -0.58 14.22
CA THR A 473 -10.38 0.13 12.99
C THR A 473 -9.76 1.51 12.99
N ARG A 474 -9.14 1.87 11.87
CA ARG A 474 -8.55 3.19 11.67
C ARG A 474 -9.04 3.77 10.36
N GLU A 475 -9.42 5.04 10.40
CA GLU A 475 -9.72 5.81 9.20
C GLU A 475 -8.43 6.03 8.39
N ILE A 476 -8.53 5.95 7.07
CA ILE A 476 -7.41 6.26 6.17
C ILE A 476 -7.45 7.76 5.87
N THR A 477 -6.38 8.48 6.20
CA THR A 477 -6.24 9.94 6.04
C THR A 477 -5.39 10.32 4.85
#